data_AF-A0A7V0P6N4-F1
#
_entry.id   AF-A0A7V0P6N4-F1
#
_cell.length_a   1.000
_cell.length_b   1.000
_cell.length_c   1.000
_cell.angle_alpha   90.00
_cell.angle_beta   90.00
_cell.angle_gamma   90.00
#
_symmetry.space_group_name_H-M   'P 1'
#
loop_
_entity.id
_entity.type
_entity.pdbx_description
1 polymer ?
#
loop_
_entity_poly.entity_id
_entity_poly.type
_entity_poly.pdbx_seq_one_letter_code
_entity_poly.pdbx_strand_id
1 'polypeptide(L)'
;MLKLRKIAETILGQSNEQKLKRLMPILREVNARAEWARKLSDAELRAQTERFRERLESGETTDDILPEAFAVVREAAKRTIGLYPYDVQVLGGIVLHQRRIAEMK
;
A
#
# COMPACT_ATOMS: atom_id res chain seq x y z
N MET A 1 17.67 -27.85 -23.25
CA MET A 1 17.75 -26.38 -23.33
C MET A 1 16.58 -25.64 -22.66
N LEU A 2 15.30 -26.01 -22.88
CA LEU A 2 14.16 -25.34 -22.20
C LEU A 2 14.16 -25.42 -20.65
N LYS A 3 14.56 -26.57 -20.07
CA LYS A 3 14.59 -26.74 -18.61
C LYS A 3 15.60 -25.83 -17.91
N LEU A 4 16.77 -25.62 -18.53
CA LEU A 4 17.85 -24.81 -17.96
C LEU A 4 17.48 -23.32 -17.92
N ARG A 5 16.75 -22.85 -18.93
CA ARG A 5 16.24 -21.46 -19.02
C ARG A 5 15.18 -21.17 -17.95
N LYS A 6 14.25 -22.11 -17.71
CA LYS A 6 13.26 -22.04 -16.63
C LYS A 6 13.89 -22.02 -15.23
N ILE A 7 14.92 -22.85 -15.03
CA ILE A 7 15.68 -22.89 -13.77
C ILE A 7 16.47 -21.59 -13.59
N ALA A 8 17.08 -21.07 -14.66
CA ALA A 8 17.79 -19.80 -14.64
C ALA A 8 16.85 -18.60 -14.36
N GLU A 9 15.67 -18.52 -14.97
CA GLU A 9 14.66 -17.48 -14.65
C GLU A 9 14.18 -17.58 -13.20
N THR A 10 14.04 -18.79 -12.67
CA THR A 10 13.66 -19.01 -11.25
C THR A 10 14.77 -18.60 -10.28
N ILE A 11 16.04 -18.70 -10.69
CA ILE A 11 17.22 -18.41 -9.86
C ILE A 11 17.76 -16.97 -10.06
N LEU A 12 17.59 -16.36 -11.24
CA LEU A 12 18.24 -15.08 -11.63
C LEU A 12 17.35 -13.85 -11.49
N GLY A 13 16.03 -13.97 -11.31
CA GLY A 13 15.22 -12.79 -11.07
C GLY A 13 13.72 -13.05 -11.08
N GLN A 14 13.05 -12.62 -10.02
CA GLN A 14 11.59 -12.58 -10.04
C GLN A 14 11.11 -11.61 -11.10
N SER A 15 10.16 -12.03 -11.93
CA SER A 15 9.51 -11.11 -12.88
C SER A 15 8.82 -9.98 -12.13
N ASN A 16 8.67 -8.81 -12.76
CA ASN A 16 7.93 -7.70 -12.17
C ASN A 16 6.49 -8.11 -11.82
N GLU A 17 5.89 -9.00 -12.61
CA GLU A 17 4.59 -9.60 -12.33
C GLU A 17 4.57 -10.40 -11.02
N GLN A 18 5.59 -11.23 -10.76
CA GLN A 18 5.69 -11.98 -9.50
C GLN A 18 5.89 -11.04 -8.30
N LYS A 19 6.68 -9.97 -8.47
CA LYS A 19 6.86 -8.95 -7.43
C LYS A 19 5.55 -8.22 -7.13
N LEU A 20 4.80 -7.83 -8.16
CA LEU A 20 3.48 -7.22 -8.02
C LEU A 20 2.48 -8.16 -7.33
N LYS A 21 2.47 -9.44 -7.70
CA LYS A 21 1.60 -10.46 -7.09
C LYS A 21 1.80 -10.56 -5.58
N ARG A 22 3.02 -10.32 -5.08
CA ARG A 22 3.33 -10.29 -3.64
C ARG A 22 2.78 -9.06 -2.91
N LEU A 23 2.51 -7.96 -3.63
CA LEU A 23 1.93 -6.73 -3.05
C LEU A 23 0.40 -6.73 -3.07
N MET A 24 -0.21 -7.59 -3.89
CA MET A 24 -1.67 -7.71 -3.99
C MET A 24 -2.38 -7.98 -2.64
N PRO A 25 -1.85 -8.80 -1.72
CA PRO A 25 -2.46 -8.97 -0.39
C PRO A 25 -2.56 -7.64 0.38
N ILE A 26 -1.48 -6.85 0.40
CA ILE A 26 -1.45 -5.55 1.07
C ILE A 26 -2.47 -4.59 0.44
N LEU A 27 -2.52 -4.53 -0.91
CA LEU A 27 -3.53 -3.74 -1.61
C LEU A 27 -4.96 -4.16 -1.24
N ARG A 28 -5.22 -5.47 -1.13
CA ARG A 28 -6.55 -5.96 -0.73
C ARG A 28 -6.89 -5.53 0.69
N GLU A 29 -5.94 -5.53 1.61
CA GLU A 29 -6.15 -5.03 2.97
C GLU A 29 -6.45 -3.52 2.98
N VAL A 30 -5.73 -2.72 2.19
CA VAL A 30 -6.05 -1.29 1.99
C VAL A 30 -7.49 -1.13 1.49
N ASN A 31 -7.87 -1.88 0.45
CA ASN A 31 -9.21 -1.83 -0.13
C ASN A 31 -10.29 -2.27 0.87
N ALA A 32 -10.02 -3.27 1.70
CA ALA A 32 -10.95 -3.72 2.73
C ALA A 32 -11.21 -2.65 3.82
N ARG A 33 -10.30 -1.69 4.00
CA ARG A 33 -10.46 -0.56 4.92
C ARG A 33 -11.12 0.67 4.30
N ALA A 34 -11.43 0.65 2.99
CA ALA A 34 -12.01 1.80 2.30
C ALA A 34 -13.37 2.23 2.90
N GLU A 35 -14.25 1.29 3.21
CA GLU A 35 -15.56 1.59 3.80
C GLU A 35 -15.45 2.11 5.23
N TRP A 36 -14.47 1.63 6.00
CA TRP A 36 -14.18 2.15 7.32
C TRP A 36 -13.71 3.61 7.24
N ALA A 37 -12.74 3.92 6.37
CA ALA A 37 -12.23 5.28 6.20
C ALA A 37 -13.34 6.24 5.72
N ARG A 38 -14.20 5.80 4.80
CA ARG A 38 -15.33 6.59 4.29
C ARG A 38 -16.32 7.00 5.39
N LYS A 39 -16.51 6.17 6.41
CA LYS A 39 -17.45 6.44 7.52
C LYS A 39 -16.91 7.45 8.54
N LEU A 40 -15.61 7.72 8.55
CA LEU A 40 -15.02 8.70 9.45
C LEU A 40 -15.45 10.12 9.04
N SER A 41 -15.80 10.95 10.02
CA SER A 41 -15.90 12.40 9.85
C SER A 41 -14.51 13.00 9.56
N ASP A 42 -14.46 14.26 9.11
CA ASP A 42 -13.18 14.94 8.85
C ASP A 42 -12.31 15.05 10.10
N ALA A 43 -12.95 15.26 11.27
CA ALA A 43 -12.26 15.30 12.56
C ALA A 43 -11.68 13.92 12.92
N GLU A 44 -12.44 12.84 12.76
CA GLU A 44 -11.99 11.47 13.03
C GLU A 44 -10.92 11.00 12.06
N LEU A 45 -11.01 11.39 10.78
CA LEU A 45 -10.02 11.10 9.75
C LEU A 45 -8.69 11.79 10.06
N ARG A 46 -8.74 13.06 10.50
CA ARG A 46 -7.55 13.81 10.98
C ARG A 46 -6.95 13.18 12.24
N ALA A 47 -7.79 12.78 13.19
CA ALA A 47 -7.38 12.15 14.44
C ALA A 47 -6.63 10.81 14.23
N GLN A 48 -6.82 10.13 13.09
CA GLN A 48 -6.04 8.92 12.78
C GLN A 48 -4.53 9.19 12.76
N THR A 49 -4.10 10.42 12.44
CA THR A 49 -2.67 10.75 12.45
C THR A 49 -2.06 10.62 13.85
N GLU A 50 -2.72 11.17 14.89
CA GLU A 50 -2.24 11.02 16.26
C GLU A 50 -2.29 9.55 16.70
N ARG A 51 -3.38 8.85 16.39
CA ARG A 51 -3.52 7.41 16.68
C ARG A 51 -2.40 6.58 16.05
N PHE A 52 -1.98 6.89 14.83
CA PHE A 52 -0.85 6.19 14.20
C PHE A 52 0.48 6.52 14.89
N ARG A 53 0.71 7.77 15.32
CA ARG A 53 1.92 8.11 16.09
C ARG A 53 1.98 7.35 17.41
N GLU A 54 0.88 7.32 18.16
CA GLU A 54 0.78 6.58 19.42
C GLU A 54 1.05 5.08 19.21
N ARG A 55 0.50 4.48 18.15
CA ARG A 55 0.74 3.06 17.81
C ARG A 55 2.20 2.78 17.49
N LEU A 56 2.86 3.66 16.73
CA LEU A 56 4.28 3.53 16.43
C LEU A 56 5.15 3.69 17.69
N GLU A 57 4.80 4.63 18.58
CA GLU A 57 5.46 4.79 19.89
C GLU A 57 5.26 3.57 20.79
N SER A 58 4.12 2.88 20.67
CA SER A 58 3.82 1.64 21.39
C SER A 58 4.52 0.39 20.82
N GLY A 59 5.29 0.55 19.73
CA GLY A 59 6.13 -0.50 19.16
C GLY A 59 5.59 -1.16 17.89
N GLU A 60 4.45 -0.72 17.35
CA GLU A 60 4.05 -1.12 15.99
C GLU A 60 5.02 -0.54 14.96
N THR A 61 5.16 -1.24 13.84
CA THR A 61 5.99 -0.78 12.72
C THR A 61 5.17 -0.01 11.70
N THR A 62 5.86 0.68 10.80
CA THR A 62 5.21 1.32 9.64
C THR A 62 4.53 0.31 8.71
N ASP A 63 4.96 -0.96 8.70
CA ASP A 63 4.33 -2.01 7.90
C ASP A 63 2.99 -2.43 8.52
N ASP A 64 2.90 -2.46 9.85
CA ASP A 64 1.70 -2.85 10.59
C ASP A 64 0.55 -1.85 10.38
N ILE A 65 0.87 -0.55 10.32
CA ILE A 65 -0.13 0.50 10.12
C ILE A 65 -0.43 0.79 8.64
N LEU A 66 0.37 0.25 7.71
CA LEU A 66 0.34 0.61 6.30
C LEU A 66 -1.07 0.49 5.69
N PRO A 67 -1.81 -0.63 5.85
CA PRO A 67 -3.12 -0.77 5.21
C PRO A 67 -4.12 0.30 5.65
N GLU A 68 -4.12 0.63 6.94
CA GLU A 68 -5.02 1.61 7.53
C GLU A 68 -4.61 3.04 7.14
N ALA A 69 -3.31 3.34 7.21
CA ALA A 69 -2.77 4.64 6.84
C ALA A 69 -3.03 4.97 5.35
N PHE A 70 -2.84 4.00 4.44
CA PHE A 70 -3.13 4.21 3.02
C PHE A 70 -4.63 4.40 2.76
N ALA A 71 -5.51 3.70 3.48
CA ALA A 71 -6.95 3.91 3.36
C ALA A 71 -7.36 5.33 3.81
N VAL A 72 -6.77 5.82 4.90
CA VAL A 72 -6.96 7.20 5.39
C VAL A 72 -6.47 8.21 4.35
N VAL A 73 -5.28 8.02 3.78
CA VAL A 73 -4.72 8.92 2.76
C VAL A 73 -5.60 8.95 1.50
N ARG A 74 -6.11 7.81 1.04
CA ARG A 74 -7.00 7.76 -0.13
C ARG A 74 -8.30 8.54 0.10
N GLU A 75 -8.90 8.38 1.26
CA GLU A 75 -10.12 9.12 1.62
C GLU A 75 -9.84 10.62 1.79
N ALA A 76 -8.71 10.98 2.42
CA ALA A 76 -8.29 12.36 2.55
C ALA A 76 -8.06 13.04 1.19
N ALA A 77 -7.40 12.35 0.24
CA ALA A 77 -7.21 12.85 -1.11
C ALA A 77 -8.54 13.08 -1.83
N LYS A 78 -9.48 12.14 -1.69
CA LYS A 78 -10.83 12.29 -2.28
C LYS A 78 -11.56 13.52 -1.72
N ARG A 79 -11.47 13.77 -0.42
CA ARG A 79 -12.15 14.92 0.22
C ARG A 79 -11.50 16.26 -0.10
N THR A 80 -10.17 16.29 -0.23
CA THR A 80 -9.40 17.54 -0.35
C THR A 80 -9.13 17.97 -1.78
N ILE A 81 -8.81 17.01 -2.65
CA ILE A 81 -8.43 17.27 -4.05
C ILE A 81 -9.38 16.60 -5.06
N GLY A 82 -10.45 15.94 -4.59
CA GLY A 82 -11.46 15.32 -5.46
C GLY A 82 -10.99 14.05 -6.17
N LEU A 83 -9.78 13.56 -5.88
CA LEU A 83 -9.19 12.38 -6.52
C LEU A 83 -9.04 11.25 -5.52
N TYR A 84 -9.55 10.07 -5.87
CA TYR A 84 -9.35 8.86 -5.08
C TYR A 84 -8.22 8.05 -5.73
N PRO A 85 -7.04 7.90 -5.09
CA PRO A 85 -5.91 7.21 -5.69
C PRO A 85 -6.28 5.81 -6.18
N TYR A 86 -5.91 5.48 -7.41
CA TYR A 86 -6.14 4.17 -8.02
C TYR A 86 -5.31 3.08 -7.36
N ASP A 87 -5.71 1.82 -7.55
CA ASP A 87 -5.00 0.67 -7.01
C ASP A 87 -3.54 0.59 -7.48
N VAL A 88 -3.24 1.02 -8.71
CA VAL A 88 -1.87 1.14 -9.22
C VAL A 88 -1.05 2.20 -8.49
N GLN A 89 -1.68 3.30 -8.05
CA GLN A 89 -1.01 4.34 -7.27
C GLN A 89 -0.76 3.88 -5.83
N VAL A 90 -1.69 3.12 -5.25
CA VAL A 90 -1.47 2.45 -3.96
C VAL A 90 -0.30 1.48 -4.05
N LEU A 91 -0.25 0.62 -5.08
CA LEU A 91 0.88 -0.27 -5.33
C LEU A 91 2.19 0.49 -5.51
N GLY A 92 2.17 1.60 -6.24
CA GLY A 92 3.33 2.51 -6.38
C GLY A 92 3.81 3.03 -5.02
N GLY A 93 2.90 3.50 -4.18
CA GLY A 93 3.23 3.95 -2.82
C GLY A 93 3.81 2.84 -1.94
N ILE A 94 3.29 1.61 -2.02
CA ILE A 94 3.83 0.44 -1.31
C ILE A 94 5.26 0.12 -1.79
N VAL A 95 5.52 0.22 -3.10
CA VAL A 95 6.86 0.01 -3.65
C VAL A 95 7.84 1.06 -3.13
N LEU A 96 7.44 2.34 -3.09
CA LEU A 96 8.27 3.42 -2.54
C LEU A 96 8.55 3.22 -1.05
N HIS A 97 7.54 2.82 -0.28
CA HIS A 97 7.66 2.47 1.15
C HIS A 97 8.71 1.37 1.39
N GLN A 98 8.76 0.38 0.50
CA GLN A 98 9.77 -0.70 0.51
C GLN A 98 11.17 -0.25 0.04
N ARG A 99 11.44 1.05 -0.10
CA ARG A 99 12.71 1.63 -0.58
C ARG A 99 13.09 1.14 -1.99
N ARG A 100 12.08 0.96 -2.85
CA ARG A 100 12.24 0.53 -4.24
C ARG A 100 11.71 1.59 -5.21
N ILE A 101 12.10 1.49 -6.48
CA ILE A 101 11.64 2.40 -7.53
C ILE A 101 10.31 1.90 -8.10
N ALA A 102 9.30 2.77 -8.14
CA ALA A 102 8.03 2.53 -8.80
C ALA A 102 8.04 3.20 -10.19
N GLU A 103 8.10 2.40 -11.25
CA GLU A 103 7.91 2.89 -12.62
C GLU A 103 6.41 2.91 -12.96
N MET A 104 5.86 4.09 -13.22
CA MET A 104 4.45 4.31 -13.56
C MET A 104 4.36 5.22 -14.79
N LYS A 105 3.37 5.01 -15.64
CA LYS A 105 3.09 5.81 -16.85
C LYS A 105 1.87 6.68 -16.66
#